data_AF-A0A8J2PN73-F1
#
_entry.id   AF-A0A8J2PN73-F1
#
_cell.length_a   1.000
_cell.length_b   1.000
_cell.length_c   1.000
_cell.angle_alpha   90.00
_cell.angle_beta   90.00
_cell.angle_gamma   90.00
#
_symmetry.space_group_name_H-M   'P 1'
#
loop_
_entity.id
_entity.type
_entity.pdbx_description
1 polymer ?
#
loop_
_entity_poly.entity_id
_entity_poly.type
_entity_poly.pdbx_seq_one_letter_code
_entity_poly.pdbx_strand_id
1 'polypeptide(L)'
;MGKAFMADGGGFRVENAFYSELAPQIENLIKSRSPANYKLPIPKYYAGFNNDSDDYVTLEDLRPQGFKMADKFKGLNLAETTLILEQLGRFHAFTYFLIKNEGEKIFEKYSLLKQLKFMSEEKLPEMMLMMELTTKYTEEIVTKANPEQGARLSAKLATIKPAETFSQTMLSTDTVLFPVLIHGDIWLNNALFKYDP
;
A
#
# COMPACT_ATOMS: atom_id res chain seq x y z
N MET A 1 2.18 -15.60 -9.56
CA MET A 1 1.89 -14.17 -9.84
C MET A 1 2.55 -13.22 -8.83
N GLY A 2 2.43 -13.41 -7.51
CA GLY A 2 2.94 -12.45 -6.52
C GLY A 2 4.45 -12.15 -6.52
N LYS A 3 5.34 -13.17 -6.61
CA LYS A 3 6.80 -12.93 -6.56
C LYS A 3 7.36 -12.20 -7.79
N ALA A 4 6.87 -12.52 -9.00
CA ALA A 4 7.32 -11.89 -10.24
C ALA A 4 6.87 -10.42 -10.33
N PHE A 5 5.67 -10.09 -9.84
CA PHE A 5 5.18 -8.71 -9.79
C PHE A 5 5.97 -7.84 -8.80
N MET A 6 6.32 -8.39 -7.63
CA MET A 6 7.11 -7.68 -6.61
C MET A 6 8.58 -7.45 -7.01
N ALA A 7 9.19 -8.41 -7.70
CA ALA A 7 10.58 -8.32 -8.16
C ALA A 7 10.76 -7.25 -9.25
N ASP A 8 9.83 -7.19 -10.19
CA ASP A 8 9.89 -6.27 -11.34
C ASP A 8 9.44 -4.84 -11.00
N GLY A 9 8.64 -4.68 -9.92
CA GLY A 9 8.18 -3.37 -9.42
C GLY A 9 9.09 -2.74 -8.36
N GLY A 10 10.19 -3.39 -7.97
CA GLY A 10 11.09 -2.89 -6.93
C GLY A 10 10.47 -2.84 -5.53
N GLY A 11 9.42 -3.64 -5.26
CA GLY A 11 8.68 -3.60 -3.99
C GLY A 11 9.58 -3.84 -2.77
N PHE A 12 10.43 -4.87 -2.83
CA PHE A 12 11.41 -5.12 -1.75
C PHE A 12 12.46 -4.01 -1.60
N ARG A 13 12.85 -3.34 -2.70
CA ARG A 13 13.78 -2.20 -2.61
C ARG A 13 13.14 -1.02 -1.88
N VAL A 14 11.87 -0.73 -2.21
CA VAL A 14 11.09 0.32 -1.55
C VAL A 14 10.89 -0.03 -0.07
N GLU A 15 10.49 -1.26 0.25
CA GLU A 15 10.31 -1.71 1.63
C GLU A 15 11.62 -1.66 2.43
N ASN A 16 12.72 -2.17 1.89
CA ASN A 16 14.02 -2.10 2.57
C ASN A 16 14.45 -0.65 2.80
N ALA A 17 14.37 0.22 1.79
CA ALA A 17 14.68 1.64 1.95
C ALA A 17 13.79 2.33 2.99
N PHE A 18 12.49 1.99 3.02
CA PHE A 18 11.56 2.47 4.04
C PHE A 18 12.02 2.07 5.44
N TYR A 19 12.24 0.78 5.68
CA TYR A 19 12.53 0.25 7.02
C TYR A 19 13.95 0.59 7.51
N SER A 20 14.97 0.49 6.66
CA SER A 20 16.36 0.67 7.08
C SER A 20 16.78 2.12 7.21
N GLU A 21 16.12 3.05 6.49
CA GLU A 21 16.61 4.43 6.40
C GLU A 21 15.55 5.48 6.72
N LEU A 22 14.35 5.36 6.14
CA LEU A 22 13.31 6.38 6.29
C LEU A 22 12.60 6.32 7.65
N ALA A 23 12.16 5.13 8.06
CA ALA A 23 11.48 4.94 9.34
C ALA A 23 12.31 5.48 10.53
N PRO A 24 13.63 5.21 10.64
CA PRO A 24 14.47 5.82 11.65
C PRO A 24 14.50 7.36 11.62
N GLN A 25 14.49 7.97 10.43
CA GLN A 25 14.45 9.44 10.31
C GLN A 25 13.12 10.00 10.81
N ILE A 26 12.01 9.37 10.45
CA ILE A 26 10.67 9.75 10.93
C ILE A 26 10.59 9.58 12.46
N GLU A 27 11.12 8.48 13.02
CA GLU A 27 11.17 8.29 14.47
C GLU A 27 12.01 9.36 15.18
N ASN A 28 13.16 9.74 14.62
CA ASN A 28 14.00 10.82 15.17
C ASN A 28 13.29 12.18 15.10
N LEU A 29 12.56 12.43 14.02
CA LEU A 29 11.72 13.61 13.88
C LEU A 29 10.61 13.64 14.95
N ILE A 30 9.92 12.51 15.17
CA ILE A 30 8.90 12.38 16.21
C ILE A 30 9.52 12.67 17.59
N LYS A 31 10.64 12.03 17.92
CA LYS A 31 11.33 12.22 19.22
C LYS A 31 11.78 13.66 19.45
N SER A 32 12.21 14.36 18.41
CA SER A 32 12.73 15.73 18.54
C SER A 32 11.67 16.81 18.60
N ARG A 33 10.45 16.55 18.10
CA ARG A 33 9.41 17.60 17.94
C ARG A 33 8.05 17.27 18.52
N SER A 34 7.79 16.02 18.88
CA SER A 34 6.52 15.60 19.49
C SER A 34 6.68 15.39 20.99
N PRO A 35 5.97 16.15 21.85
CA PRO A 35 5.90 15.84 23.28
C PRO A 35 5.12 14.55 23.58
N ALA A 36 4.36 14.04 22.59
CA ALA A 36 3.71 12.75 22.67
C ALA A 36 4.71 11.65 22.29
N ASN A 37 4.84 10.62 23.14
CA ASN A 37 5.58 9.37 22.93
C ASN A 37 5.00 8.50 21.79
N TYR A 38 4.64 9.12 20.68
CA TYR A 38 4.13 8.44 19.51
C TYR A 38 5.24 7.57 18.91
N LYS A 39 4.88 6.36 18.52
CA LYS A 39 5.74 5.42 17.79
C LYS A 39 5.07 5.13 16.48
N LEU A 40 5.86 4.99 15.42
CA LEU A 40 5.32 4.50 14.17
C LEU A 40 4.73 3.10 14.37
N PRO A 41 3.51 2.83 13.88
CA PRO A 41 2.86 1.53 14.02
C PRO A 41 3.41 0.55 12.98
N ILE A 42 4.72 0.30 13.04
CA ILE A 42 5.45 -0.59 12.14
C ILE A 42 6.21 -1.65 12.97
N PRO A 43 6.38 -2.88 12.45
CA PRO A 43 7.19 -3.89 13.11
C PRO A 43 8.66 -3.46 13.15
N LYS A 44 9.42 -3.96 14.13
CA LYS A 44 10.87 -3.76 14.13
C LYS A 44 11.50 -4.41 12.90
N TYR A 45 12.39 -3.68 12.24
CA TYR A 45 13.23 -4.18 11.16
C TYR A 45 14.49 -4.85 11.70
N TYR A 46 14.82 -6.04 11.18
CA TYR A 46 16.04 -6.77 11.55
C TYR A 46 17.09 -6.78 10.44
N ALA A 47 16.68 -7.08 9.20
CA ALA A 47 17.59 -7.19 8.06
C ALA A 47 16.82 -7.16 6.75
N GLY A 48 17.52 -6.90 5.65
CA GLY A 48 16.97 -6.86 4.32
C GLY A 48 18.08 -6.90 3.28
N PHE A 49 17.76 -7.41 2.10
CA PHE A 49 18.71 -7.56 0.99
C PHE A 49 17.98 -7.40 -0.34
N ASN A 50 18.68 -6.83 -1.32
CA ASN A 50 18.20 -6.70 -2.68
C ASN A 50 19.32 -6.96 -3.69
N ASN A 51 19.10 -7.89 -4.61
CA ASN A 51 19.94 -8.16 -5.78
C ASN A 51 19.12 -8.62 -7.01
N ASP A 52 17.80 -8.37 -7.02
CA ASP A 52 16.83 -8.79 -8.04
C ASP A 52 16.54 -10.30 -8.09
N SER A 53 17.28 -11.15 -7.38
CA SER A 53 17.07 -12.61 -7.35
C SER A 53 16.72 -13.18 -5.98
N ASP A 54 17.30 -12.62 -4.92
CA ASP A 54 17.28 -13.12 -3.54
C ASP A 54 16.75 -12.06 -2.57
N ASP A 55 15.89 -11.18 -3.07
CA ASP A 55 15.32 -10.07 -2.32
C ASP A 55 14.54 -10.55 -1.09
N TYR A 56 14.82 -9.96 0.07
CA TYR A 56 14.09 -10.21 1.29
C TYR A 56 14.04 -9.00 2.24
N VAL A 57 13.06 -9.04 3.13
CA VAL A 57 12.91 -8.18 4.31
C VAL A 57 12.62 -9.07 5.52
N THR A 58 13.27 -8.81 6.65
CA THR A 58 13.09 -9.55 7.90
C THR A 58 12.56 -8.60 8.96
N LEU A 59 11.32 -8.86 9.40
CA LEU A 59 10.57 -8.01 10.32
C LEU A 59 10.18 -8.79 11.58
N GLU A 60 9.89 -8.06 12.65
CA GLU A 60 9.33 -8.61 13.88
C GLU A 60 8.00 -9.32 13.68
N ASP A 61 7.92 -10.53 14.24
CA ASP A 61 6.66 -11.24 14.36
C ASP A 61 5.84 -10.63 15.50
N LEU A 62 4.75 -9.95 15.16
CA LEU A 62 3.85 -9.30 16.11
C LEU A 62 2.77 -10.25 16.67
N ARG A 63 2.64 -11.48 16.15
CA ARG A 63 1.64 -12.45 16.63
C ARG A 63 1.78 -12.79 18.12
N PRO A 64 3.00 -13.00 18.68
CA PRO A 64 3.18 -13.22 20.11
C PRO A 64 2.69 -12.07 20.99
N GLN A 65 2.59 -10.84 20.43
CA GLN A 65 2.07 -9.67 21.14
C GLN A 65 0.54 -9.53 21.03
N GLY A 66 -0.14 -10.48 20.37
CA GLY A 66 -1.59 -10.53 20.20
C GLY A 66 -2.10 -9.85 18.93
N PHE A 67 -1.21 -9.40 18.04
CA PHE A 67 -1.62 -8.83 16.76
C PHE A 67 -2.08 -9.91 15.78
N LYS A 68 -3.14 -9.63 15.03
CA LYS A 68 -3.68 -10.51 13.98
C LYS A 68 -4.25 -9.71 12.82
N MET A 69 -4.32 -10.33 11.65
CA MET A 69 -5.04 -9.78 10.51
C MET A 69 -6.55 -9.79 10.77
N ALA A 70 -7.25 -8.78 10.27
CA ALA A 70 -8.71 -8.77 10.25
C ALA A 70 -9.27 -9.79 9.23
N ASP A 71 -10.52 -10.20 9.44
CA ASP A 71 -11.19 -11.14 8.54
C ASP A 71 -11.58 -10.44 7.22
N LYS A 72 -10.83 -10.74 6.16
CA LYS A 72 -11.04 -10.14 4.83
C LYS A 72 -12.42 -10.38 4.23
N PHE A 73 -13.15 -11.41 4.67
CA PHE A 73 -14.50 -11.69 4.18
C PHE A 73 -15.57 -10.87 4.91
N LYS A 74 -15.27 -10.39 6.13
CA LYS A 74 -16.15 -9.48 6.89
C LYS A 74 -15.87 -8.01 6.56
N GLY A 75 -14.62 -7.70 6.17
CA GLY A 75 -14.17 -6.33 6.00
C GLY A 75 -13.90 -5.65 7.35
N LEU A 76 -13.53 -4.37 7.28
CA LEU A 76 -13.28 -3.56 8.47
C LEU A 76 -14.58 -3.02 9.05
N ASN A 77 -14.69 -3.05 10.38
CA ASN A 77 -15.70 -2.28 11.08
C ASN A 77 -15.29 -0.80 11.20
N LEU A 78 -16.20 0.04 11.74
CA LEU A 78 -15.94 1.48 11.87
C LEU A 78 -14.72 1.77 12.73
N ALA A 79 -14.56 1.10 13.88
CA ALA A 79 -13.43 1.34 14.78
C ALA A 79 -12.09 0.97 14.14
N GLU A 80 -12.02 -0.17 13.45
CA GLU A 80 -10.81 -0.60 12.72
C GLU A 80 -10.47 0.36 11.57
N THR A 81 -11.49 0.81 10.84
CA THR A 81 -11.34 1.79 9.75
C THR A 81 -10.83 3.13 10.30
N THR A 82 -11.45 3.64 11.37
CA THR A 82 -11.00 4.87 12.04
C THR A 82 -9.56 4.76 12.51
N LEU A 83 -9.17 3.62 13.10
CA LEU A 83 -7.80 3.41 13.56
C LEU A 83 -6.80 3.45 12.38
N ILE A 84 -7.07 2.74 11.28
CA ILE A 84 -6.21 2.78 10.08
C ILE A 84 -6.09 4.21 9.55
N LEU A 85 -7.21 4.92 9.39
CA LEU A 85 -7.22 6.28 8.85
C LEU A 85 -6.47 7.25 9.76
N GLU A 86 -6.57 7.09 11.08
CA GLU A 86 -5.80 7.89 12.03
C GLU A 86 -4.29 7.63 11.89
N GLN A 87 -3.87 6.37 11.82
CA GLN A 87 -2.45 6.02 11.66
C GLN A 87 -1.90 6.50 10.31
N LEU A 88 -2.66 6.36 9.22
CA LEU A 88 -2.30 6.91 7.92
C LEU A 88 -2.20 8.44 7.95
N GLY A 89 -3.16 9.12 8.59
CA GLY A 89 -3.13 10.58 8.73
C GLY A 89 -1.88 11.06 9.48
N ARG A 90 -1.50 10.37 10.56
CA ARG A 90 -0.26 10.64 11.30
C ARG A 90 0.97 10.40 10.42
N PHE A 91 1.02 9.26 9.72
CA PHE A 91 2.11 8.93 8.80
C PHE A 91 2.28 9.98 7.69
N HIS A 92 1.19 10.40 7.06
CA HIS A 92 1.17 11.47 6.05
C HIS A 92 1.67 12.79 6.64
N ALA A 93 1.24 13.17 7.85
CA ALA A 93 1.69 14.40 8.50
C ALA A 93 3.22 14.41 8.76
N PHE A 94 3.78 13.29 9.25
CA PHE A 94 5.22 13.21 9.51
C PHE A 94 6.04 13.21 8.22
N THR A 95 5.61 12.48 7.20
CA THR A 95 6.32 12.42 5.92
C THR A 95 6.22 13.74 5.16
N TYR A 96 5.06 14.41 5.20
CA TYR A 96 4.92 15.78 4.69
C TYR A 96 5.95 16.72 5.32
N PHE A 97 6.06 16.69 6.66
CA PHE A 97 6.98 17.55 7.37
C PHE A 97 8.45 17.22 7.08
N LEU A 98 8.78 15.93 6.99
CA LEU A 98 10.11 15.46 6.61
C LEU A 98 10.49 15.97 5.21
N ILE A 99 9.63 15.74 4.21
CA ILE A 99 9.83 16.20 2.82
C ILE A 99 9.95 17.74 2.78
N LYS A 100 9.11 18.46 3.52
CA LYS A 100 9.15 19.93 3.56
C LYS A 100 10.45 20.48 4.14
N ASN A 101 11.06 19.79 5.11
CA ASN A 101 12.29 20.26 5.75
C ASN A 101 13.56 19.82 5.02
N GLU A 102 13.61 18.57 4.55
CA GLU A 102 14.78 18.04 3.85
C GLU A 102 14.80 18.40 2.36
N GLY A 103 13.64 18.78 1.81
CA GLY A 103 13.46 19.10 0.40
C GLY A 103 13.59 17.87 -0.48
N GLU A 104 13.98 18.07 -1.73
CA GLU A 104 14.11 16.98 -2.72
C GLU A 104 15.27 16.00 -2.42
N LYS A 105 16.16 16.31 -1.48
CA LYS A 105 17.32 15.47 -1.12
C LYS A 105 16.94 14.05 -0.69
N ILE A 106 15.77 13.91 -0.06
CA ILE A 106 15.24 12.59 0.31
C ILE A 106 15.03 11.72 -0.94
N PHE A 107 14.63 12.32 -2.07
CA PHE A 107 14.40 11.62 -3.33
C PHE A 107 15.66 11.50 -4.19
N GLU A 108 16.68 12.32 -3.96
CA GLU A 108 18.01 12.11 -4.57
C GLU A 108 18.61 10.79 -4.06
N LYS A 109 18.47 10.53 -2.76
CA LYS A 109 18.95 9.30 -2.13
C LYS A 109 18.01 8.11 -2.36
N TYR A 110 16.71 8.34 -2.46
CA TYR A 110 15.69 7.29 -2.64
C TYR A 110 14.72 7.64 -3.77
N SER A 111 15.23 7.63 -5.00
CA SER A 111 14.43 7.94 -6.20
C SER A 111 13.20 7.05 -6.36
N LEU A 112 13.23 5.82 -5.82
CA LEU A 112 12.10 4.91 -5.78
C LEU A 112 10.95 5.40 -4.88
N LEU A 113 11.22 6.20 -3.84
CA LEU A 113 10.16 6.84 -3.04
C LEU A 113 9.50 8.01 -3.79
N LYS A 114 10.13 8.50 -4.88
CA LYS A 114 9.55 9.46 -5.83
C LYS A 114 8.76 8.75 -6.93
N GLN A 115 8.72 7.40 -6.98
CA GLN A 115 7.90 6.71 -7.97
C GLN A 115 6.42 7.02 -7.71
N LEU A 116 5.88 7.84 -8.61
CA LEU A 116 4.46 8.17 -8.66
C LEU A 116 3.64 7.07 -9.36
N LYS A 117 4.32 6.11 -10.01
CA LYS A 117 3.71 5.05 -10.79
C LYS A 117 3.99 3.70 -10.16
N PHE A 118 2.95 2.95 -9.86
CA PHE A 118 3.02 1.57 -9.37
C PHE A 118 3.45 0.57 -10.45
N MET A 119 3.45 0.99 -11.72
CA MET A 119 3.72 0.14 -12.88
C MET A 119 4.37 0.95 -14.00
N SER A 120 5.24 0.32 -14.80
CA SER A 120 5.75 0.93 -16.03
C SER A 120 4.65 1.04 -17.09
N GLU A 121 4.69 2.10 -17.90
CA GLU A 121 3.72 2.29 -19.00
C GLU A 121 3.74 1.11 -19.99
N GLU A 122 4.88 0.47 -20.17
CA GLU A 122 5.06 -0.70 -21.02
C GLU A 122 4.20 -1.91 -20.60
N LYS A 123 3.96 -2.09 -19.28
CA LYS A 123 3.18 -3.21 -18.74
C LYS A 123 1.69 -2.90 -18.59
N LEU A 124 1.32 -1.64 -18.73
CA LEU A 124 -0.06 -1.20 -18.58
C LEU A 124 -1.03 -1.92 -19.54
N PRO A 125 -0.72 -2.13 -20.84
CA PRO A 125 -1.62 -2.84 -21.74
C PRO A 125 -1.91 -4.28 -21.31
N GLU A 126 -0.90 -5.00 -20.84
CA GLU A 126 -1.05 -6.37 -20.35
C GLU A 126 -1.91 -6.42 -19.08
N MET A 127 -1.71 -5.46 -18.18
CA MET A 127 -2.51 -5.34 -16.95
C MET A 127 -3.97 -4.98 -17.26
N MET A 128 -4.21 -4.05 -18.20
CA MET A 128 -5.55 -3.69 -18.65
C MET A 128 -6.27 -4.88 -19.26
N LEU A 129 -5.59 -5.63 -20.14
CA LEU A 129 -6.15 -6.85 -20.73
C LEU A 129 -6.48 -7.90 -19.66
N MET A 130 -5.58 -8.11 -18.69
CA MET A 130 -5.82 -9.04 -17.58
C MET A 130 -7.05 -8.62 -16.76
N MET A 131 -7.21 -7.33 -16.47
CA MET A 131 -8.38 -6.82 -15.75
C MET A 131 -9.67 -6.96 -16.54
N GLU A 132 -9.66 -6.65 -17.84
CA GLU A 132 -10.83 -6.80 -18.72
C GLU A 132 -11.28 -8.27 -18.79
N LEU A 133 -10.35 -9.18 -19.05
CA LEU A 133 -10.65 -10.62 -19.12
C LEU A 133 -11.14 -11.15 -17.78
N THR A 134 -10.47 -10.79 -16.68
CA THR A 134 -10.88 -11.24 -15.34
C THR A 134 -12.27 -10.73 -14.99
N THR A 135 -12.57 -9.46 -15.32
CA THR A 135 -13.88 -8.86 -15.10
C THR A 135 -14.96 -9.59 -15.90
N LYS A 136 -14.73 -9.78 -17.20
CA LYS A 136 -15.65 -10.47 -18.11
C LYS A 136 -15.95 -11.91 -17.64
N TYR A 137 -14.92 -12.71 -17.38
CA TYR A 137 -15.12 -14.10 -16.95
C TYR A 137 -15.78 -14.18 -15.58
N THR A 138 -15.48 -13.25 -14.67
CA THR A 138 -16.17 -13.18 -13.37
C THR A 138 -17.65 -12.90 -13.56
N GLU A 139 -18.01 -11.95 -14.42
CA GLU A 139 -19.39 -11.63 -14.75
C GLU A 139 -20.13 -12.83 -15.37
N GLU A 140 -19.50 -13.53 -16.33
CA GLU A 140 -20.06 -14.74 -16.95
C GLU A 140 -20.32 -15.85 -15.92
N ILE A 141 -19.33 -16.13 -15.05
CA ILE A 141 -19.43 -17.16 -14.01
C ILE A 141 -20.54 -16.82 -13.01
N VAL A 142 -20.57 -15.58 -12.51
CA VAL A 142 -21.57 -15.13 -11.54
C VAL A 142 -22.96 -15.15 -12.16
N THR A 143 -23.13 -14.69 -13.39
CA THR A 143 -24.42 -14.68 -14.09
C THR A 143 -24.94 -16.09 -14.33
N LYS A 144 -24.07 -17.02 -14.71
CA LYS A 144 -24.42 -18.44 -14.89
C LYS A 144 -24.84 -19.10 -13.58
N ALA A 145 -24.19 -18.75 -12.47
CA ALA A 145 -24.52 -19.27 -11.14
C ALA A 145 -25.78 -18.63 -10.53
N ASN A 146 -25.97 -17.33 -10.76
CA ASN A 146 -27.07 -16.54 -10.23
C ASN A 146 -27.36 -15.33 -11.15
N PRO A 147 -28.40 -15.39 -12.01
CA PRO A 147 -28.71 -14.31 -12.95
C PRO A 147 -29.02 -12.96 -12.30
N GLU A 148 -29.68 -12.94 -11.14
CA GLU A 148 -29.98 -11.69 -10.43
C GLU A 148 -28.70 -11.02 -9.95
N GLN A 149 -27.79 -11.81 -9.37
CA GLN A 149 -26.51 -11.31 -8.89
C GLN A 149 -25.58 -10.92 -10.05
N GLY A 150 -25.66 -11.64 -11.17
CA GLY A 150 -25.03 -11.28 -12.44
C GLY A 150 -25.47 -9.89 -12.90
N ALA A 151 -26.78 -9.64 -13.02
CA ALA A 151 -27.30 -8.34 -13.42
C ALA A 151 -26.87 -7.20 -12.48
N ARG A 152 -26.84 -7.44 -11.17
CA ARG A 152 -26.33 -6.47 -10.18
C ARG A 152 -24.84 -6.19 -10.39
N LEU A 153 -24.04 -7.22 -10.66
CA LEU A 153 -22.62 -7.09 -10.95
C LEU A 153 -22.40 -6.30 -12.25
N SER A 154 -23.08 -6.64 -13.34
CA SER A 154 -23.01 -5.94 -14.63
C SER A 154 -23.28 -4.45 -14.49
N ALA A 155 -24.36 -4.08 -13.79
CA ALA A 155 -24.71 -2.67 -13.55
C ALA A 155 -23.60 -1.92 -12.78
N LYS A 156 -23.01 -2.58 -11.78
CA LYS A 156 -21.90 -2.02 -11.01
C LYS A 156 -20.63 -1.87 -11.85
N LEU A 157 -20.29 -2.87 -12.67
CA LEU A 157 -19.12 -2.84 -13.55
C LEU A 157 -19.23 -1.74 -14.61
N ALA A 158 -20.42 -1.53 -15.18
CA ALA A 158 -20.69 -0.44 -16.12
C ALA A 158 -20.49 0.96 -15.49
N THR A 159 -20.70 1.08 -14.17
CA THR A 159 -20.51 2.33 -13.42
C THR A 159 -19.04 2.57 -13.06
N ILE A 160 -18.35 1.53 -12.58
CA ILE A 160 -16.97 1.64 -12.05
C ILE A 160 -15.93 1.66 -13.16
N LYS A 161 -16.19 1.00 -14.30
CA LYS A 161 -15.24 0.84 -15.40
C LYS A 161 -13.83 0.44 -14.91
N PRO A 162 -13.66 -0.79 -14.40
CA PRO A 162 -12.48 -1.17 -13.61
C PRO A 162 -11.14 -0.91 -14.28
N ALA A 163 -11.01 -1.20 -15.59
CA ALA A 163 -9.76 -0.99 -16.33
C ALA A 163 -9.41 0.51 -16.47
N GLU A 164 -10.39 1.36 -16.78
CA GLU A 164 -10.20 2.82 -16.86
C GLU A 164 -9.83 3.39 -15.48
N THR A 165 -10.58 3.05 -14.43
CA THR A 165 -10.34 3.50 -13.06
C THR A 165 -8.97 3.05 -12.55
N PHE A 166 -8.59 1.81 -12.84
CA PHE A 166 -7.27 1.30 -12.47
C PHE A 166 -6.15 2.03 -13.20
N SER A 167 -6.27 2.21 -14.52
CA SER A 167 -5.28 2.93 -15.32
C SER A 167 -5.08 4.37 -14.81
N GLN A 168 -6.17 5.10 -14.56
CA GLN A 168 -6.12 6.45 -13.99
C GLN A 168 -5.44 6.48 -12.62
N THR A 169 -5.74 5.51 -11.75
CA THR A 169 -5.16 5.45 -10.40
C THR A 169 -3.66 5.10 -10.45
N MET A 170 -3.28 4.15 -11.30
CA MET A 170 -1.89 3.67 -11.39
C MET A 170 -0.95 4.61 -12.14
N LEU A 171 -1.50 5.46 -13.01
CA LEU A 171 -0.77 6.51 -13.72
C LEU A 171 -0.85 7.88 -13.06
N SER A 172 -1.66 8.06 -12.02
CA SER A 172 -1.82 9.34 -11.35
C SER A 172 -0.49 9.82 -10.77
N THR A 173 0.00 10.95 -11.27
CA THR A 173 1.23 11.60 -10.78
C THR A 173 0.96 12.84 -9.95
N ASP A 174 -0.31 13.12 -9.63
CA ASP A 174 -0.68 14.41 -9.06
C ASP A 174 -0.35 14.51 -7.57
N THR A 175 0.86 14.98 -7.31
CA THR A 175 1.39 15.27 -5.95
C THR A 175 1.42 16.77 -5.66
N VAL A 176 0.94 17.60 -6.58
CA VAL A 176 1.23 19.04 -6.63
C VAL A 176 0.73 19.79 -5.39
N LEU A 177 -0.31 19.29 -4.72
CA LEU A 177 -0.91 19.95 -3.56
C LEU A 177 -0.37 19.48 -2.20
N PHE A 178 0.10 18.24 -2.07
CA PHE A 178 0.49 17.67 -0.77
C PHE A 178 1.52 16.54 -0.93
N PRO A 179 2.84 16.84 -0.95
CA PRO A 179 3.87 15.82 -1.09
C PRO A 179 3.98 14.98 0.20
N VAL A 180 3.45 13.76 0.14
CA VAL A 180 3.54 12.76 1.21
C VAL A 180 3.97 11.43 0.65
N LEU A 181 4.50 10.59 1.53
CA LEU A 181 4.63 9.18 1.23
C LEU A 181 3.33 8.47 1.60
N ILE A 182 2.88 7.58 0.73
CA ILE A 182 1.70 6.74 0.94
C ILE A 182 2.14 5.30 1.25
N HIS A 183 1.28 4.53 1.91
CA HIS A 183 1.53 3.09 2.09
C HIS A 183 1.51 2.33 0.76
N GLY A 184 0.66 2.75 -0.18
CA GLY A 184 0.57 2.20 -1.54
C GLY A 184 -0.17 0.86 -1.69
N ASP A 185 -0.37 0.10 -0.62
CA ASP A 185 -1.18 -1.13 -0.61
C ASP A 185 -1.79 -1.36 0.79
N ILE A 186 -2.76 -0.53 1.19
CA ILE A 186 -3.43 -0.65 2.51
C ILE A 186 -4.53 -1.72 2.51
N TRP A 187 -4.26 -2.85 1.86
CA TRP A 187 -5.16 -3.99 1.89
C TRP A 187 -5.14 -4.67 3.28
N LEU A 188 -6.24 -5.32 3.64
CA LEU A 188 -6.49 -5.89 4.97
C LEU A 188 -5.41 -6.87 5.46
N ASN A 189 -4.69 -7.52 4.55
CA ASN A 189 -3.59 -8.43 4.83
C ASN A 189 -2.27 -7.72 5.16
N ASN A 190 -2.17 -6.42 4.88
CA ASN A 190 -1.01 -5.59 5.20
C ASN A 190 -1.21 -4.75 6.48
N ALA A 191 -2.35 -4.93 7.15
CA ALA A 191 -2.65 -4.32 8.45
C ALA A 191 -2.82 -5.39 9.53
N LEU A 192 -2.24 -5.12 10.70
CA LEU A 192 -2.40 -5.96 11.88
C LEU A 192 -3.11 -5.19 12.99
N PHE A 193 -4.07 -5.84 13.63
CA PHE A 193 -4.86 -5.29 14.71
C PHE A 193 -4.59 -6.05 16.00
N LYS A 194 -4.55 -5.30 17.10
CA LYS A 194 -4.60 -5.85 18.44
C LYS A 194 -5.91 -5.41 19.07
N TYR A 195 -6.71 -6.39 19.47
CA TYR A 195 -8.02 -6.16 20.08
C TYR A 195 -7.87 -6.19 21.59
N ASP A 196 -8.69 -5.41 22.28
CA ASP A 196 -8.80 -5.52 23.73
C ASP A 196 -9.25 -6.94 24.11
N PRO A 197 -8.72 -7.49 25.22
CA PRO A 197 -9.10 -8.82 25.72
C PRO A 197 -10.60 -9.00 25.95
#